data_AF-A0A7S1NN33-F1
#
_entry.id   AF-A0A7S1NN33-F1
#
_cell.length_a   1.000
_cell.length_b   1.000
_cell.length_c   1.000
_cell.angle_alpha   90.00
_cell.angle_beta   90.00
_cell.angle_gamma   90.00
#
_symmetry.space_group_name_H-M   'P 1'
#
loop_
_entity.id
_entity.type
_entity.pdbx_description
1 polymer ?
#
loop_
_entity_poly.entity_id
_entity_poly.type
_entity_poly.pdbx_seq_one_letter_code
_entity_poly.pdbx_strand_id
1 'polypeptide(L)'
;TFRVFRYDMVESLFSQLDMEAEIVKATPGNIADLIHSLVTLGTPKPVWVELITQYFCCKEVYSKLSGHDVVRITWAYAMTRIQDLQLMDSLSNVLCDPEQLTDLSHEEAVRCFWSCIVLGYINVKVLNLLIKQIKFPHHLDCPVMDEQAWLQLIRSYHGCAQMSSPLGK
;
A
#
# COMPACT_ATOMS: atom_id res chain seq x y z
N THR A 1 -13.03 15.98 -17.35
CA THR A 1 -13.30 14.91 -18.34
C THR A 1 -12.08 14.01 -18.44
N PHE A 2 -12.01 12.96 -17.64
CA PHE A 2 -10.92 11.98 -17.72
C PHE A 2 -11.11 11.16 -18.99
N ARG A 3 -10.13 11.20 -19.90
CA ARG A 3 -10.12 10.34 -21.08
C ARG A 3 -9.94 8.90 -20.59
N VAL A 4 -10.98 8.08 -20.77
CA VAL A 4 -10.87 6.63 -20.64
C VAL A 4 -9.87 6.18 -21.70
N PHE A 5 -8.63 5.93 -21.29
CA PHE A 5 -7.68 5.23 -22.15
C PHE A 5 -8.26 3.85 -22.40
N ARG A 6 -8.34 3.44 -23.68
CA ARG A 6 -8.77 2.09 -24.03
C ARG A 6 -7.74 1.12 -23.47
N TYR A 7 -8.22 0.16 -22.69
CA TYR A 7 -7.44 -0.91 -22.08
C TYR A 7 -6.47 -1.57 -23.06
N ASP A 8 -6.96 -1.84 -24.27
CA ASP A 8 -6.26 -2.47 -25.39
C ASP A 8 -4.97 -1.71 -25.78
N MET A 9 -4.96 -0.39 -25.61
CA MET A 9 -3.78 0.44 -25.90
C MET A 9 -2.71 0.30 -24.81
N VAL A 10 -3.13 0.15 -23.55
CA VAL A 10 -2.23 -0.03 -22.41
C VAL A 10 -1.60 -1.43 -22.47
N GLU A 11 -2.40 -2.48 -22.72
CA GLU A 11 -1.87 -3.82 -22.97
C GLU A 11 -0.92 -3.87 -24.17
N SER A 12 -1.27 -3.21 -25.28
CA SER A 12 -0.40 -3.15 -26.45
C SER A 12 0.94 -2.48 -26.13
N LEU A 13 0.95 -1.39 -25.36
CA LEU A 13 2.18 -0.73 -24.92
C LEU A 13 3.01 -1.64 -24.01
N PHE A 14 2.36 -2.36 -23.09
CA PHE A 14 3.04 -3.32 -22.22
C PHE A 14 3.58 -4.54 -22.95
N SER A 15 2.91 -5.00 -24.00
CA SER A 15 3.39 -6.11 -24.84
C SER A 15 4.57 -5.72 -25.73
N GLN A 16 4.73 -4.43 -26.02
CA GLN A 16 5.83 -3.89 -26.83
C GLN A 16 7.05 -3.52 -26.00
N LEU A 17 6.85 -3.25 -24.70
CA LEU A 17 7.92 -2.99 -23.75
C LEU A 17 8.39 -4.30 -23.14
N ASP A 18 9.70 -4.51 -23.17
CA ASP A 18 10.35 -5.51 -22.32
C ASP A 18 10.27 -5.03 -20.87
N MET A 19 9.11 -5.26 -20.23
CA MET A 19 8.84 -4.81 -18.86
C MET A 19 9.88 -5.31 -17.87
N GLU A 20 10.39 -6.52 -18.06
CA GLU A 20 11.42 -7.08 -17.19
C GLU A 20 12.70 -6.26 -17.30
N ALA A 21 13.15 -5.96 -18.52
CA ALA A 21 14.34 -5.13 -18.73
C ALA A 21 14.20 -3.71 -18.18
N GLU A 22 13.02 -3.11 -18.27
CA GLU A 22 12.77 -1.76 -17.76
C GLU A 22 12.61 -1.72 -16.24
N ILE A 23 11.98 -2.73 -15.63
CA ILE A 23 11.89 -2.86 -14.15
C ILE A 23 13.28 -3.03 -13.54
N VAL A 24 14.18 -3.78 -14.18
CA VAL A 24 15.55 -3.97 -13.70
C VAL A 24 16.35 -2.66 -13.68
N LYS A 25 16.08 -1.73 -14.62
CA LYS A 25 16.77 -0.43 -14.70
C LYS A 25 16.10 0.65 -13.85
N ALA A 26 14.82 0.51 -13.56
CA ALA A 26 14.06 1.50 -12.82
C ALA A 26 14.45 1.52 -11.33
N THR A 27 14.36 2.70 -10.72
CA THR A 27 14.50 2.80 -9.27
C THR A 27 13.23 2.27 -8.58
N PRO A 28 13.33 1.80 -7.33
CA PRO A 28 12.17 1.34 -6.57
C PRO A 28 11.04 2.39 -6.49
N GLY A 29 11.38 3.68 -6.33
CA GLY A 29 10.42 4.78 -6.33
C GLY A 29 9.73 4.97 -7.69
N ASN A 30 10.46 4.87 -8.81
CA ASN A 30 9.84 4.94 -10.14
C ASN A 30 8.84 3.80 -10.37
N ILE A 31 9.12 2.61 -9.84
CA ILE A 31 8.20 1.48 -9.92
C ILE A 31 6.97 1.72 -9.04
N ALA A 32 7.14 2.28 -7.84
CA ALA A 32 6.01 2.66 -6.98
C ALA A 32 5.09 3.69 -7.66
N ASP A 33 5.66 4.71 -8.30
CA ASP A 33 4.92 5.72 -9.06
C ASP A 33 4.19 5.12 -10.27
N LEU A 34 4.84 4.21 -10.98
CA LEU A 34 4.26 3.50 -12.12
C LEU A 34 3.03 2.70 -11.66
N ILE A 35 3.16 1.89 -10.61
CA ILE A 35 2.06 1.09 -10.05
C ILE A 35 0.89 1.98 -9.65
N HIS A 36 1.16 3.04 -8.88
CA HIS A 36 0.14 3.97 -8.42
C HIS A 36 -0.60 4.59 -9.62
N SER A 37 0.13 5.00 -10.65
CA SER A 37 -0.43 5.57 -11.87
C SER A 37 -1.31 4.56 -12.61
N LEU A 38 -0.86 3.31 -12.74
CA LEU A 38 -1.60 2.26 -13.43
C LEU A 38 -2.92 1.93 -12.72
N VAL A 39 -2.91 1.86 -11.40
CA VAL A 39 -4.12 1.64 -10.60
C VAL A 39 -5.07 2.85 -10.67
N THR A 40 -4.52 4.07 -10.59
CA THR A 40 -5.32 5.31 -10.71
C THR A 40 -6.00 5.43 -12.09
N LEU A 41 -5.35 4.92 -13.14
CA LEU A 41 -5.90 4.88 -14.49
C LEU A 41 -6.94 3.75 -14.68
N GLY A 42 -7.22 2.95 -13.65
CA GLY A 42 -8.22 1.88 -13.70
C GLY A 42 -7.78 0.67 -14.54
N THR A 43 -6.47 0.43 -14.64
CA THR A 43 -5.98 -0.77 -15.36
C THR A 43 -6.42 -2.03 -14.59
N PRO A 44 -7.15 -2.96 -15.23
CA PRO A 44 -7.62 -4.18 -14.58
C PRO A 44 -6.45 -5.11 -14.23
N LYS A 45 -6.77 -6.07 -13.35
CA LYS A 45 -5.86 -6.94 -12.59
C LYS A 45 -4.59 -7.30 -13.39
N PRO A 46 -3.44 -6.70 -13.06
CA PRO A 46 -2.39 -6.63 -14.05
C PRO A 46 -1.43 -7.82 -14.07
N VAL A 47 -0.98 -8.18 -15.28
CA VAL A 47 0.14 -9.09 -15.54
C VAL A 47 1.43 -8.62 -14.84
N TRP A 48 1.58 -7.31 -14.57
CA TRP A 48 2.75 -6.77 -13.87
C TRP A 48 2.79 -7.09 -12.37
N VAL A 49 1.71 -7.55 -11.75
CA VAL A 49 1.64 -7.76 -10.29
C VAL A 49 2.66 -8.77 -9.82
N GLU A 50 2.72 -9.93 -10.49
CA GLU A 50 3.64 -11.00 -10.09
C GLU A 50 5.09 -10.55 -10.24
N LEU A 51 5.43 -9.92 -11.37
CA LEU A 51 6.76 -9.41 -11.65
C LEU A 51 7.20 -8.35 -10.63
N ILE A 52 6.32 -7.41 -10.30
CA ILE A 52 6.58 -6.34 -9.35
C ILE A 52 6.63 -6.87 -7.91
N THR A 53 5.78 -7.82 -7.56
CA THR A 53 5.82 -8.51 -6.26
C THR A 53 7.19 -9.15 -6.06
N GLN A 54 7.66 -9.92 -7.05
CA GLN A 54 8.97 -10.56 -7.01
C GLN A 54 10.10 -9.52 -6.87
N TYR A 55 10.01 -8.41 -7.61
CA TYR A 55 10.98 -7.31 -7.53
C TYR A 55 11.06 -6.72 -6.11
N PHE A 56 9.92 -6.41 -5.47
CA PHE A 56 9.90 -5.81 -4.13
C PHE A 56 10.13 -6.80 -2.98
N CYS A 57 9.95 -8.10 -3.19
CA CYS A 57 10.35 -9.11 -2.21
C CYS A 57 11.89 -9.20 -2.05
N CYS A 58 12.67 -8.61 -2.96
CA CYS A 58 14.13 -8.55 -2.83
C CYS A 58 14.56 -7.53 -1.77
N LYS A 59 15.37 -7.96 -0.80
CA LYS A 59 15.85 -7.11 0.30
C LYS A 59 16.61 -5.87 -0.14
N GLU A 60 17.41 -6.01 -1.20
CA GLU A 60 18.20 -4.92 -1.77
C GLU A 60 17.34 -3.84 -2.43
N VAL A 61 16.11 -4.19 -2.78
CA VAL A 61 15.12 -3.32 -3.41
C VAL A 61 14.30 -2.64 -2.33
N TYR A 62 13.63 -3.40 -1.44
CA TYR A 62 12.73 -2.77 -0.47
C TYR A 62 13.48 -1.91 0.56
N SER A 63 14.76 -2.18 0.84
CA SER A 63 15.56 -1.34 1.73
C SER A 63 15.85 0.05 1.18
N LYS A 64 15.57 0.29 -0.11
CA LYS A 64 15.74 1.58 -0.79
C LYS A 64 14.41 2.34 -0.95
N LEU A 65 13.29 1.75 -0.52
CA LEU A 65 11.99 2.41 -0.55
C LEU A 65 11.90 3.47 0.54
N SER A 66 11.34 4.61 0.19
CA SER A 66 10.87 5.57 1.19
C SER A 66 9.53 5.15 1.78
N GLY A 67 9.15 5.73 2.92
CA GLY A 67 7.80 5.59 3.47
C GLY A 67 6.72 5.92 2.43
N HIS A 68 6.90 6.99 1.65
CA HIS A 68 5.97 7.41 0.61
C HIS A 68 5.77 6.34 -0.48
N ASP A 69 6.85 5.68 -0.89
CA ASP A 69 6.79 4.60 -1.88
C ASP A 69 6.00 3.41 -1.33
N VAL A 70 6.21 3.06 -0.06
CA VAL A 70 5.44 2.01 0.61
C VAL A 70 3.96 2.36 0.64
N VAL A 71 3.57 3.60 0.96
CA VAL A 71 2.17 4.01 0.94
C VAL A 71 1.56 3.86 -0.46
N ARG A 72 2.28 4.28 -1.51
CA ARG A 72 1.81 4.12 -2.90
C ARG A 72 1.61 2.66 -3.29
N ILE A 73 2.58 1.80 -2.96
CA ILE A 73 2.52 0.36 -3.28
C ILE A 73 1.37 -0.29 -2.52
N THR A 74 1.31 -0.12 -1.20
CA THR A 74 0.26 -0.73 -0.36
C THR A 74 -1.13 -0.27 -0.77
N TRP A 75 -1.31 1.02 -1.05
CA TRP A 75 -2.57 1.57 -1.56
C TRP A 75 -2.97 0.96 -2.90
N ALA A 76 -2.03 0.84 -3.84
CA ALA A 76 -2.31 0.23 -5.13
C ALA A 76 -2.73 -1.24 -5.03
N TYR A 77 -2.11 -2.00 -4.13
CA TYR A 77 -2.50 -3.39 -3.85
C TYR A 77 -3.89 -3.46 -3.20
N ALA A 78 -4.19 -2.56 -2.27
CA ALA A 78 -5.51 -2.48 -1.63
C ALA A 78 -6.62 -2.13 -2.64
N MET A 79 -6.37 -1.14 -3.51
CA MET A 79 -7.31 -0.71 -4.56
C MET A 79 -7.60 -1.81 -5.58
N THR A 80 -6.61 -2.65 -5.87
CA THR A 80 -6.78 -3.81 -6.77
C THR A 80 -7.24 -5.08 -6.06
N ARG A 81 -7.41 -5.03 -4.73
CA ARG A 81 -7.73 -6.18 -3.85
C ARG A 81 -6.78 -7.35 -4.03
N ILE A 82 -5.51 -7.06 -4.27
CA ILE A 82 -4.45 -8.05 -4.42
C ILE A 82 -3.78 -8.22 -3.07
N GLN A 83 -4.03 -9.38 -2.46
CA GLN A 83 -3.45 -9.73 -1.19
C GLN A 83 -2.14 -10.49 -1.43
N ASP A 84 -1.02 -9.85 -1.11
CA ASP A 84 0.29 -10.49 -1.05
C ASP A 84 0.91 -10.28 0.33
N LEU A 85 0.77 -11.27 1.20
CA LEU A 85 1.24 -11.17 2.59
C LEU A 85 2.77 -11.09 2.68
N GLN A 86 3.49 -11.69 1.74
CA GLN A 86 4.95 -11.68 1.74
C GLN A 86 5.48 -10.29 1.40
N LEU A 87 4.94 -9.66 0.35
CA LEU A 87 5.25 -8.28 0.02
C LEU A 87 4.88 -7.35 1.16
N MET A 88 3.68 -7.49 1.73
CA MET A 88 3.26 -6.64 2.86
C MET A 88 4.20 -6.78 4.06
N ASP A 89 4.73 -7.98 4.32
CA ASP A 89 5.74 -8.19 5.35
C ASP A 89 7.06 -7.47 5.04
N SER A 90 7.56 -7.58 3.81
CA SER A 90 8.74 -6.83 3.34
C SER A 90 8.56 -5.32 3.48
N LEU A 91 7.42 -4.78 3.06
CA LEU A 91 7.08 -3.36 3.17
C LEU A 91 6.91 -2.92 4.63
N SER A 92 6.38 -3.78 5.49
CA SER A 92 6.24 -3.49 6.92
C SER A 92 7.57 -3.26 7.62
N ASN A 93 8.64 -3.90 7.15
CA ASN A 93 9.98 -3.70 7.69
C ASN A 93 10.50 -2.29 7.41
N VAL A 94 10.15 -1.71 6.26
CA VAL A 94 10.47 -0.31 5.92
C VAL A 94 9.71 0.63 6.84
N LEU A 95 8.40 0.40 7.03
CA LEU A 95 7.58 1.21 7.94
C LEU A 95 7.90 0.99 9.42
N CYS A 96 8.64 -0.06 9.79
CA CYS A 96 9.09 -0.25 11.15
C CYS A 96 10.24 0.69 11.54
N ASP A 97 10.86 1.36 10.56
CA ASP A 97 11.84 2.42 10.77
C ASP A 97 11.12 3.74 11.13
N PRO A 98 11.35 4.30 12.34
CA PRO A 98 10.72 5.54 12.76
C PRO A 98 10.98 6.72 11.81
N GLU A 99 12.15 6.78 11.16
CA GLU A 99 12.50 7.89 10.26
C GLU A 99 11.58 7.91 9.03
N GLN A 100 11.28 6.73 8.48
CA GLN A 100 10.40 6.56 7.33
C GLN A 100 8.95 6.92 7.65
N LEU A 101 8.51 6.65 8.89
CA LEU A 101 7.19 7.05 9.35
C LEU A 101 7.08 8.55 9.55
N THR A 102 8.06 9.19 10.21
CA THR A 102 7.97 10.62 10.55
C THR A 102 7.82 11.53 9.34
N ASP A 103 8.27 11.08 8.18
CA ASP A 103 8.17 11.83 6.92
C ASP A 103 6.77 11.75 6.27
N LEU A 104 5.95 10.76 6.67
CA LEU A 104 4.61 10.62 6.11
C LEU A 104 3.70 11.78 6.53
N SER A 105 2.97 12.31 5.55
CA SER A 105 1.84 13.18 5.86
C SER A 105 0.74 12.40 6.59
N HIS A 106 -0.12 13.13 7.30
CA HIS A 106 -1.29 12.54 7.97
C HIS A 106 -2.17 11.73 6.99
N GLU A 107 -2.40 12.25 5.78
CA GLU A 107 -3.19 11.58 4.75
C GLU A 107 -2.52 10.28 4.25
N GLU A 108 -1.20 10.27 4.12
CA GLU A 108 -0.46 9.08 3.73
C GLU A 108 -0.48 8.00 4.81
N ALA A 109 -0.32 8.39 6.08
CA ALA A 109 -0.47 7.46 7.20
C ALA A 109 -1.87 6.83 7.23
N VAL A 110 -2.91 7.64 6.99
CA VAL A 110 -4.30 7.18 6.84
C VAL A 110 -4.43 6.18 5.68
N ARG A 111 -3.93 6.52 4.48
CA ARG A 111 -4.01 5.61 3.31
C ARG A 111 -3.27 4.31 3.56
N CYS A 112 -2.09 4.37 4.16
CA CYS A 112 -1.32 3.18 4.51
C CYS A 112 -2.09 2.29 5.50
N PHE A 113 -2.64 2.89 6.55
CA PHE A 113 -3.43 2.18 7.55
C PHE A 113 -4.66 1.51 6.93
N TRP A 114 -5.41 2.23 6.11
CA TRP A 114 -6.53 1.67 5.36
C TRP A 114 -6.12 0.50 4.48
N SER A 115 -5.00 0.64 3.76
CA SER A 115 -4.48 -0.39 2.86
C SER A 115 -4.15 -1.68 3.61
N CYS A 116 -3.50 -1.59 4.77
CA CYS A 116 -3.23 -2.76 5.62
C CYS A 116 -4.52 -3.49 6.01
N ILE A 117 -5.58 -2.75 6.37
CA ILE A 117 -6.85 -3.35 6.80
C ILE A 117 -7.61 -3.98 5.62
N VAL A 118 -7.69 -3.30 4.48
CA VAL A 118 -8.34 -3.83 3.27
C VAL A 118 -7.68 -5.12 2.79
N LEU A 119 -6.36 -5.19 2.90
CA LEU A 119 -5.58 -6.37 2.55
C LEU A 119 -5.59 -7.45 3.64
N GLY A 120 -6.25 -7.22 4.78
CA GLY A 120 -6.25 -8.14 5.92
C GLY A 120 -4.86 -8.38 6.52
N TYR A 121 -3.92 -7.45 6.31
CA TYR A 121 -2.56 -7.54 6.82
C TYR A 121 -2.46 -6.88 8.20
N ILE A 122 -2.26 -7.70 9.24
CA ILE A 122 -2.19 -7.25 10.63
C ILE A 122 -0.75 -7.35 11.14
N ASN A 123 0.00 -6.27 11.02
CA ASN A 123 1.26 -6.08 11.73
C ASN A 123 1.06 -5.07 12.86
N VAL A 124 0.91 -5.57 14.10
CA VAL A 124 0.57 -4.74 15.27
C VAL A 124 1.55 -3.59 15.47
N LYS A 125 2.85 -3.81 15.19
CA LYS A 125 3.87 -2.77 15.33
C LYS A 125 3.62 -1.63 14.33
N VAL A 126 3.45 -1.94 13.05
CA VAL A 126 3.17 -0.94 12.00
C VAL A 126 1.84 -0.22 12.25
N LEU A 127 0.78 -0.97 12.57
CA LEU A 127 -0.54 -0.37 12.85
C LEU A 127 -0.48 0.59 14.05
N ASN A 128 0.22 0.22 15.13
CA ASN A 128 0.39 1.10 16.29
C ASN A 128 1.17 2.38 15.95
N LEU A 129 2.18 2.27 15.09
CA LEU A 129 2.96 3.43 14.65
C LEU A 129 2.11 4.38 13.79
N LEU A 130 1.38 3.83 12.81
CA LEU A 130 0.46 4.59 11.97
C LEU A 130 -0.63 5.28 12.81
N ILE A 131 -1.24 4.57 13.78
CA ILE A 131 -2.25 5.15 14.68
C ILE A 131 -1.70 6.35 15.47
N LYS A 132 -0.47 6.24 15.99
CA LYS A 132 0.18 7.36 16.71
C LYS A 132 0.37 8.58 15.82
N GLN A 133 0.66 8.37 14.54
CA GLN A 133 0.86 9.44 13.57
C GLN A 133 -0.44 10.07 13.09
N ILE A 134 -1.49 9.25 12.90
CA ILE A 134 -2.81 9.73 12.47
C ILE A 134 -3.39 10.69 13.52
N LYS A 135 -3.05 10.58 14.82
CA LYS A 135 -3.54 11.51 15.87
C LYS A 135 -5.02 11.85 15.68
N PHE A 136 -5.90 10.85 15.67
CA PHE A 136 -7.33 10.95 15.32
C PHE A 136 -7.96 12.32 15.63
N PRO A 137 -8.09 13.22 14.64
CA PRO A 137 -8.85 14.44 14.83
C PRO A 137 -10.35 14.11 14.75
N HIS A 138 -11.16 14.87 15.47
CA HIS A 138 -12.63 14.73 15.51
C HIS A 138 -13.33 14.95 14.15
N HIS A 139 -12.60 15.28 13.09
CA HIS A 139 -13.09 15.43 11.71
C HIS A 139 -12.01 14.97 10.75
N LEU A 140 -12.28 13.91 9.99
CA LEU A 140 -11.40 13.39 8.94
C LEU A 140 -12.09 13.60 7.58
N ASP A 141 -11.70 14.66 6.86
CA ASP A 141 -12.03 14.81 5.44
C ASP A 141 -11.05 13.99 4.60
N CYS A 142 -11.04 12.66 4.77
CA CYS A 142 -10.30 11.78 3.88
C CYS A 142 -11.20 11.40 2.70
N PRO A 143 -10.95 11.89 1.48
CA PRO A 143 -11.82 11.62 0.33
C PRO A 143 -11.87 10.15 -0.08
N VAL A 144 -10.97 9.31 0.45
CA VAL A 144 -10.86 7.88 0.16
C VAL A 144 -11.72 7.02 1.10
N MET A 145 -12.11 7.54 2.26
CA MET A 145 -12.87 6.80 3.27
C MET A 145 -13.96 7.67 3.88
N ASP A 146 -15.21 7.25 3.71
CA ASP A 146 -16.31 7.81 4.50
C ASP A 146 -16.21 7.42 5.99
N GLU A 147 -16.97 8.12 6.83
CA GLU A 147 -17.00 7.92 8.27
C GLU A 147 -17.39 6.48 8.66
N GLN A 148 -18.23 5.80 7.87
CA GLN A 148 -18.63 4.42 8.14
C GLN A 148 -17.50 3.45 7.89
N ALA A 149 -16.75 3.61 6.79
CA ALA A 149 -15.55 2.84 6.50
C ALA A 149 -14.53 3.00 7.64
N TRP A 150 -14.36 4.22 8.15
CA TRP A 150 -13.52 4.50 9.32
C TRP A 150 -13.97 3.78 10.58
N LEU A 151 -15.26 3.86 10.92
CA LEU A 151 -15.80 3.21 12.11
C LEU A 151 -15.71 1.69 12.04
N GLN A 152 -15.95 1.09 10.86
CA GLN A 152 -15.75 -0.34 10.66
C GLN A 152 -14.28 -0.75 10.84
N LEU A 153 -13.38 0.10 10.37
CA LEU A 153 -11.94 -0.13 10.43
C LEU A 153 -11.42 -0.05 11.87
N ILE A 154 -11.85 0.94 12.65
CA ILE A 154 -11.58 1.06 14.08
C ILE A 154 -12.15 -0.14 14.85
N ARG A 155 -13.40 -0.55 14.56
CA ARG A 155 -14.04 -1.72 15.21
C ARG A 155 -13.28 -3.02 14.90
N SER A 156 -12.83 -3.20 13.67
CA SER A 156 -12.07 -4.38 13.25
C SER A 156 -10.71 -4.43 13.94
N TYR A 157 -10.02 -3.29 14.06
CA TYR A 157 -8.77 -3.19 14.80
C TYR A 157 -8.97 -3.49 16.30
N HIS A 158 -9.97 -2.91 16.96
CA HIS A 158 -10.24 -3.21 18.37
C HIS A 158 -10.65 -4.66 18.60
N GLY A 159 -11.43 -5.26 17.70
CA GLY A 159 -11.75 -6.68 17.74
C GLY A 159 -10.50 -7.56 17.64
N CYS A 160 -9.58 -7.24 16.73
CA CYS A 160 -8.31 -7.96 16.58
C CYS A 160 -7.38 -7.76 17.78
N ALA A 161 -7.28 -6.54 18.32
CA ALA A 161 -6.46 -6.22 19.48
C ALA A 161 -6.90 -7.01 20.72
N GLN A 162 -8.21 -7.17 20.92
CA GLN A 162 -8.78 -7.97 22.00
C GLN A 162 -8.48 -9.47 21.86
N MET A 163 -8.39 -9.99 20.63
CA MET A 163 -8.01 -11.40 20.38
C MET A 163 -6.50 -11.67 20.54
N SER A 164 -5.65 -10.67 20.33
CA SER A 164 -4.20 -10.77 20.51
C SER A 164 -3.72 -10.53 21.96
N SER A 165 -4.63 -10.13 22.86
CA SER A 165 -4.33 -10.12 24.30
C SER A 165 -4.30 -11.58 24.77
N PRO A 166 -3.14 -12.09 25.24
CA PRO A 166 -3.11 -13.43 25.80
C PRO A 166 -4.06 -13.43 27.00
N LEU A 167 -5.00 -14.35 26.98
CA LEU A 167 -5.95 -14.65 28.06
C LEU A 167 -5.35 -14.30 29.42
N GLY A 168 -6.08 -13.45 30.14
CA GLY A 168 -5.65 -12.84 31.37
C GLY A 168 -5.02 -13.79 32.37
N LYS A 169 -4.10 -13.21 33.14
CA LYS A 169 -4.01 -13.47 34.57
C LYS A 169 -4.12 -12.13 35.28
#